data_AF-A0A3N5TLQ1-F1
#
_entry.id   AF-A0A3N5TLQ1-F1
#
_cell.length_a   1.000
_cell.length_b   1.000
_cell.length_c   1.000
_cell.angle_alpha   90.00
_cell.angle_beta   90.00
_cell.angle_gamma   90.00
#
_symmetry.space_group_name_H-M   'P 1'
#
loop_
_entity.id
_entity.type
_entity.pdbx_description
1 polymer ?
#
loop_
_entity_poly.entity_id
_entity_poly.type
_entity_poly.pdbx_seq_one_letter_code
_entity_poly.pdbx_strand_id
1 'polypeptide(L)'
;MDKQSYTCVLVSDFNLQNFAGYAANDPEFPNLKPIAAPLGQPVPTLLDHAAPHWQNMPDVAVIWTQPQSVISSFNALLTYEQVPVREVLQEVDEYCSLLVNMSGRVRYAFVPSWVLPSYRSVFGVLDMKPGIGLTNTLMRMN
;
A
#
# COMPACT_ATOMS: atom_id res chain seq x y z
N MET A 1 3.28 -1.17 -35.18
CA MET A 1 4.16 -0.90 -34.03
C MET A 1 3.66 -1.76 -32.90
N ASP A 2 4.48 -2.68 -32.39
CA ASP A 2 4.15 -3.37 -31.15
C ASP A 2 3.99 -2.32 -30.05
N LYS A 3 2.81 -2.28 -29.42
CA LYS A 3 2.58 -1.39 -28.28
C LYS A 3 3.50 -1.86 -27.16
N GLN A 4 4.38 -0.97 -26.69
CA GLN A 4 5.20 -1.22 -25.51
C GLN A 4 4.29 -1.61 -24.34
N SER A 5 4.64 -2.71 -23.66
CA SER A 5 3.94 -3.22 -22.49
C SER A 5 4.84 -3.18 -21.27
N TYR A 6 4.26 -3.03 -20.08
CA TYR A 6 5.01 -2.93 -18.83
C TYR A 6 4.58 -4.02 -17.86
N THR A 7 5.54 -4.73 -17.29
CA THR A 7 5.30 -5.70 -16.21
C THR A 7 4.99 -4.97 -14.91
N CYS A 8 3.98 -5.43 -14.18
CA CYS A 8 3.47 -4.71 -12.99
C CYS A 8 3.22 -5.65 -11.83
N VAL A 9 4.04 -5.61 -10.79
CA VAL A 9 3.80 -6.38 -9.56
C VAL A 9 2.70 -5.71 -8.75
N LEU A 10 1.73 -6.50 -8.29
CA LEU A 10 0.63 -6.04 -7.44
C LEU A 10 0.79 -6.61 -6.04
N VAL A 11 1.04 -5.74 -5.06
CA VAL A 11 1.18 -6.09 -3.64
C VAL A 11 0.04 -5.46 -2.86
N SER A 12 -0.71 -6.25 -2.09
CA SER A 12 -1.86 -5.77 -1.32
C SER A 12 -2.22 -6.70 -0.17
N ASP A 13 -2.88 -6.14 0.84
CA ASP A 13 -3.56 -6.83 1.93
C ASP A 13 -5.00 -7.29 1.56
N PHE A 14 -5.51 -6.91 0.40
CA PHE A 14 -6.82 -7.31 -0.12
C PHE A 14 -6.76 -7.83 -1.56
N ASN A 15 -7.89 -8.33 -2.05
CA ASN A 15 -7.94 -8.97 -3.37
C ASN A 15 -7.86 -7.95 -4.51
N LEU A 16 -6.79 -8.04 -5.33
CA LEU A 16 -6.57 -7.24 -6.53
C LEU A 16 -6.85 -7.98 -7.86
N GLN A 17 -7.49 -9.15 -7.85
CA GLN A 17 -7.75 -9.93 -9.07
C GLN A 17 -8.57 -9.16 -10.10
N ASN A 18 -9.61 -8.42 -9.68
CA ASN A 18 -10.42 -7.61 -10.58
C ASN A 18 -9.57 -6.47 -11.19
N PHE A 19 -8.78 -5.79 -10.36
CA PHE A 19 -7.86 -4.75 -10.85
C PHE A 19 -6.85 -5.30 -11.84
N ALA A 20 -6.25 -6.47 -11.56
CA ALA A 20 -5.35 -7.16 -12.47
C ALA A 20 -6.06 -7.52 -13.80
N GLY A 21 -7.29 -8.01 -13.74
CA GLY A 21 -8.11 -8.31 -14.91
C GLY A 21 -8.37 -7.07 -15.77
N TYR A 22 -8.76 -5.94 -15.17
CA TYR A 22 -8.96 -4.69 -15.89
C TYR A 22 -7.65 -4.16 -16.48
N ALA A 23 -6.57 -4.10 -15.70
CA ALA A 23 -5.27 -3.60 -16.13
C ALA A 23 -4.65 -4.43 -17.28
N ALA A 24 -4.84 -5.75 -17.27
CA ALA A 24 -4.33 -6.64 -18.31
C ALA A 24 -5.08 -6.53 -19.65
N ASN A 25 -6.36 -6.14 -19.60
CA ASN A 25 -7.25 -6.06 -20.76
C ASN A 25 -7.47 -4.62 -21.26
N ASP A 26 -6.88 -3.63 -20.59
CA ASP A 26 -6.91 -2.24 -21.04
C ASP A 26 -6.04 -2.08 -22.31
N PRO A 27 -6.64 -1.76 -23.47
CA PRO A 27 -5.88 -1.58 -24.71
C PRO A 27 -5.13 -0.24 -24.76
N GLU A 28 -5.41 0.69 -23.84
CA GLU A 28 -4.78 1.99 -23.78
C GLU A 28 -3.37 1.91 -23.18
N PHE A 29 -2.59 2.97 -23.41
CA PHE A 29 -1.30 3.11 -22.75
C PHE A 29 -1.52 3.14 -21.22
N PRO A 30 -0.72 2.42 -20.40
CA PRO A 30 0.57 1.81 -20.74
C PRO A 30 0.54 0.31 -21.10
N ASN A 31 -0.60 -0.35 -21.27
CA ASN A 31 -0.68 -1.79 -21.53
C ASN A 31 0.09 -2.62 -20.47
N LEU A 32 -0.51 -2.72 -19.28
CA LEU A 32 0.09 -3.41 -18.15
C LEU A 32 0.02 -4.94 -18.30
N LYS A 33 1.03 -5.62 -17.79
CA LYS A 33 1.08 -7.08 -17.60
C LYS A 33 1.21 -7.35 -16.10
N PRO A 34 0.07 -7.46 -15.39
CA PRO A 34 0.07 -7.65 -13.94
C PRO A 34 0.69 -8.99 -13.51
N ILE A 35 1.46 -8.95 -12.44
CA ILE A 35 2.06 -10.09 -11.75
C ILE A 35 1.48 -10.09 -10.34
N ALA A 36 0.71 -11.11 -9.99
CA ALA A 36 0.09 -11.21 -8.67
C ALA A 36 1.13 -11.65 -7.62
N ALA A 37 1.27 -10.88 -6.54
CA ALA A 37 1.97 -11.32 -5.34
C ALA A 37 1.03 -12.12 -4.41
N PRO A 38 1.56 -12.81 -3.38
CA PRO A 38 0.74 -13.50 -2.38
C PRO A 38 -0.27 -12.56 -1.71
N LEU A 39 -1.54 -12.99 -1.68
CA LEU A 39 -2.65 -12.22 -1.09
C LEU A 39 -2.46 -12.06 0.43
N GLY A 40 -2.71 -10.86 0.95
CA GLY A 40 -2.81 -10.62 2.40
C GLY A 40 -1.45 -10.54 3.10
N GLN A 41 -0.34 -10.51 2.36
CA GLN A 41 1.01 -10.55 2.93
C GLN A 41 1.92 -9.44 2.36
N PRO A 42 1.55 -8.15 2.46
CA PRO A 42 2.33 -7.07 1.86
C PRO A 42 3.74 -6.94 2.46
N VAL A 43 3.87 -6.99 3.79
CA VAL A 43 5.17 -6.84 4.47
C VAL A 43 6.13 -7.99 4.15
N PRO A 44 5.74 -9.28 4.27
CA PRO A 44 6.58 -10.39 3.82
C PRO A 44 6.99 -10.31 2.34
N THR A 45 6.05 -9.90 1.48
CA THR A 45 6.30 -9.73 0.03
C THR A 45 7.37 -8.66 -0.24
N LEU A 46 7.36 -7.55 0.50
CA LEU A 46 8.38 -6.50 0.38
C LEU A 46 9.76 -6.97 0.89
N LEU A 47 9.78 -7.80 1.94
CA LEU A 47 11.01 -8.33 2.55
C LEU A 47 11.65 -9.49 1.77
N ASP A 48 10.88 -10.30 1.05
CA ASP A 48 11.43 -11.40 0.27
C ASP A 48 11.95 -10.93 -1.09
N HIS A 49 13.25 -10.67 -1.15
CA HIS A 49 13.91 -10.19 -2.37
C HIS A 49 14.06 -11.28 -3.43
N ALA A 50 14.02 -12.56 -3.06
CA ALA A 50 14.21 -13.68 -3.97
C ALA A 50 12.90 -14.17 -4.60
N ALA A 51 11.77 -13.62 -4.15
CA ALA A 51 10.46 -14.07 -4.58
C ALA A 51 10.28 -13.97 -6.11
N PRO A 52 9.60 -14.94 -6.75
CA PRO A 52 9.46 -15.01 -8.20
C PRO A 52 8.89 -13.75 -8.86
N HIS A 53 8.00 -13.03 -8.17
CA HIS A 53 7.38 -11.81 -8.69
C HIS A 53 8.34 -10.61 -8.77
N TRP A 54 9.48 -10.65 -8.07
CA TRP A 54 10.55 -9.64 -8.21
C TRP A 54 11.62 -10.03 -9.23
N GLN A 55 11.58 -11.26 -9.76
CA GLN A 55 12.55 -11.73 -10.74
C GLN A 55 12.35 -10.99 -12.08
N ASN A 56 13.45 -10.83 -12.83
CA ASN A 56 13.49 -10.10 -14.11
C ASN A 56 13.23 -8.58 -14.02
N MET A 57 13.36 -7.98 -12.82
CA MET A 57 13.26 -6.53 -12.59
C MET A 57 12.00 -5.91 -13.22
N PRO A 58 10.81 -6.19 -12.65
CA PRO A 58 9.56 -5.71 -13.22
C PRO A 58 9.55 -4.18 -13.35
N ASP A 59 8.88 -3.69 -14.38
CA ASP A 59 8.89 -2.26 -14.68
C ASP A 59 8.20 -1.43 -13.60
N VAL A 60 7.08 -1.96 -13.08
CA VAL A 60 6.19 -1.25 -12.15
C VAL A 60 5.89 -2.12 -10.93
N ALA A 61 5.77 -1.48 -9.76
CA ALA A 61 5.08 -2.05 -8.61
C ALA A 61 3.93 -1.13 -8.16
N VAL A 62 2.78 -1.72 -7.87
CA VAL A 62 1.67 -1.07 -7.17
C VAL A 62 1.57 -1.71 -5.79
N ILE A 63 1.76 -0.90 -4.75
CA ILE A 63 1.74 -1.33 -3.36
C ILE A 63 0.51 -0.69 -2.72
N TRP A 64 -0.61 -1.40 -2.80
CA TRP A 64 -1.90 -0.89 -2.39
C TRP A 64 -2.34 -1.57 -1.09
N THR A 65 -2.08 -0.88 0.01
CA THR A 65 -2.35 -1.40 1.35
C THR A 65 -3.43 -0.60 2.07
N GLN A 66 -4.08 -1.20 3.06
CA GLN A 66 -4.82 -0.46 4.08
C GLN A 66 -3.86 -0.14 5.25
N PRO A 67 -3.97 1.05 5.87
CA PRO A 67 -3.04 1.46 6.93
C PRO A 67 -3.06 0.49 8.10
N GLN A 68 -4.23 -0.01 8.50
CA GLN A 68 -4.37 -0.96 9.61
C GLN A 68 -3.76 -2.34 9.35
N SER A 69 -3.48 -2.71 8.11
CA SER A 69 -2.84 -3.99 7.80
C SER A 69 -1.32 -3.93 7.92
N VAL A 70 -0.73 -2.74 7.85
CA VAL A 70 0.74 -2.58 7.80
C VAL A 70 1.29 -1.74 8.94
N ILE A 71 0.43 -0.98 9.62
CA ILE A 71 0.73 -0.15 10.79
C ILE A 71 -0.10 -0.67 11.97
N SER A 72 0.53 -1.46 12.85
CA SER A 72 -0.13 -2.17 13.94
C SER A 72 -0.66 -1.20 15.00
N SER A 73 0.10 -0.16 15.32
CA SER A 73 -0.31 0.95 16.19
C SER A 73 -1.54 1.71 15.65
N PHE A 74 -1.68 1.84 14.33
CA PHE A 74 -2.87 2.44 13.73
C PHE A 74 -4.08 1.51 13.85
N ASN A 75 -3.89 0.20 13.68
CA ASN A 75 -4.95 -0.78 13.94
C ASN A 75 -5.43 -0.72 15.41
N ALA A 76 -4.51 -0.56 16.36
CA ALA A 76 -4.84 -0.38 17.78
C ALA A 76 -5.66 0.92 18.02
N LEU A 77 -5.33 2.03 17.34
CA LEU A 77 -6.18 3.22 17.37
C LEU A 77 -7.58 2.96 16.80
N LEU A 78 -7.70 2.13 15.77
CA LEU A 78 -9.00 1.71 15.26
C LEU A 78 -9.77 0.87 16.29
N THR A 79 -9.12 0.07 17.12
CA THR A 79 -9.76 -0.70 18.21
C THR A 79 -9.98 0.11 19.49
N TYR A 80 -9.83 1.44 19.42
CA TYR A 80 -10.02 2.40 20.52
C TYR A 80 -8.97 2.30 21.65
N GLU A 81 -7.81 1.74 21.34
CA GLU A 81 -6.67 1.75 22.25
C GLU A 81 -5.99 3.12 22.25
N GLN A 82 -5.33 3.46 23.36
CA GLN A 82 -4.55 4.69 23.45
C GLN A 82 -3.13 4.45 22.99
N VAL A 83 -2.83 4.89 21.77
CA VAL A 83 -1.47 4.80 21.20
C VAL A 83 -0.91 6.19 20.96
N PRO A 84 0.31 6.51 21.43
CA PRO A 84 0.95 7.78 21.11
C PRO A 84 1.18 7.92 19.60
N VAL A 85 0.80 9.06 19.01
CA VAL A 85 0.97 9.27 17.55
C VAL A 85 2.43 9.13 17.10
N ARG A 86 3.41 9.38 17.99
CA ARG A 86 4.84 9.16 17.67
C ARG A 86 5.16 7.70 17.32
N GLU A 87 4.46 6.74 17.92
CA GLU A 87 4.64 5.31 17.69
C GLU A 87 4.08 4.94 16.32
N VAL A 88 2.90 5.48 15.99
CA VAL A 88 2.31 5.36 14.65
C VAL A 88 3.24 5.87 13.57
N LEU A 89 3.84 7.05 13.77
CA LEU A 89 4.74 7.63 12.78
C LEU A 89 6.06 6.86 12.67
N GLN A 90 6.55 6.26 13.76
CA GLN A 90 7.72 5.39 13.70
C GLN A 90 7.46 4.14 12.86
N GLU A 91 6.31 3.48 13.04
CA GLU A 91 5.93 2.35 12.19
C GLU A 91 5.74 2.75 10.72
N VAL A 92 5.27 3.98 10.45
CA VAL A 92 5.21 4.52 9.08
C VAL A 92 6.62 4.67 8.50
N ASP A 93 7.59 5.19 9.25
CA ASP A 93 8.98 5.31 8.81
C ASP A 93 9.60 3.93 8.50
N GLU A 94 9.29 2.93 9.32
CA GLU A 94 9.70 1.53 9.11
C GLU A 94 9.09 0.97 7.82
N TYR A 95 7.80 1.20 7.59
CA TYR A 95 7.13 0.80 6.34
C TYR A 95 7.70 1.53 5.11
N CYS A 96 7.93 2.84 5.20
CA CYS A 96 8.58 3.63 4.15
C CYS A 96 9.98 3.07 3.83
N SER A 97 10.73 2.61 4.83
CA SER A 97 12.03 1.98 4.63
C SER A 97 11.92 0.69 3.79
N LEU A 98 10.86 -0.12 3.98
CA LEU A 98 10.59 -1.29 3.14
C LEU A 98 10.31 -0.89 1.67
N LEU A 99 9.54 0.18 1.46
CA LEU A 99 9.22 0.70 0.13
C LEU A 99 10.48 1.22 -0.59
N VAL A 100 11.33 1.97 0.12
CA VAL A 100 12.61 2.47 -0.40
C VAL A 100 13.54 1.31 -0.74
N ASN A 101 13.66 0.29 0.11
CA ASN A 101 14.47 -0.89 -0.18
C ASN A 101 13.97 -1.67 -1.40
N MET A 102 12.67 -1.62 -1.69
CA MET A 102 12.09 -2.23 -2.89
C MET A 102 12.41 -1.45 -4.17
N SER A 103 12.66 -0.14 -4.11
CA SER A 103 12.91 0.70 -5.28
C SER A 103 14.06 0.23 -6.19
N GLY A 104 15.05 -0.51 -5.67
CA GLY A 104 16.13 -1.09 -6.48
C GLY A 104 15.69 -2.26 -7.40
N ARG A 105 14.46 -2.77 -7.22
CA ARG A 105 13.92 -3.92 -7.96
C ARG A 105 12.96 -3.53 -9.08
N VAL A 106 12.49 -2.29 -9.10
CA VAL A 106 11.49 -1.80 -10.06
C VAL A 106 11.86 -0.43 -10.62
N ARG A 107 11.36 -0.11 -11.81
CA ARG A 107 11.59 1.22 -12.40
C ARG A 107 10.64 2.28 -11.85
N TYR A 108 9.40 1.91 -11.56
CA TYR A 108 8.38 2.80 -11.01
C TYR A 108 7.65 2.12 -9.85
N ALA A 109 7.42 2.87 -8.77
CA ALA A 109 6.63 2.43 -7.64
C ALA A 109 5.44 3.37 -7.44
N PHE A 110 4.24 2.81 -7.37
CA PHE A 110 3.00 3.52 -7.05
C PHE A 110 2.51 3.05 -5.69
N VAL A 111 2.37 4.00 -4.78
CA VAL A 111 1.87 3.76 -3.42
C VAL A 111 0.64 4.66 -3.24
N PRO A 112 -0.58 4.12 -3.38
CA PRO A 112 -1.78 4.90 -3.15
C PRO A 112 -1.82 5.43 -1.72
N SER A 113 -2.18 6.71 -1.55
CA SER A 113 -2.38 7.29 -0.23
C SER A 113 -3.44 6.53 0.54
N TRP A 114 -3.23 6.38 1.84
CA TRP A 114 -4.19 5.71 2.69
C TRP A 114 -5.43 6.58 2.92
N VAL A 115 -6.58 5.90 2.96
CA VAL A 115 -7.88 6.49 3.26
C VAL A 115 -8.49 5.78 4.46
N LEU A 116 -9.35 6.48 5.21
CA LEU A 116 -10.14 5.83 6.25
C LEU A 116 -11.19 4.90 5.61
N PRO A 117 -11.51 3.76 6.25
CA PRO A 117 -12.57 2.90 5.76
C PRO A 117 -13.91 3.64 5.69
N SER A 118 -14.58 3.57 4.54
CA SER A 118 -15.81 4.33 4.24
C SER A 118 -17.00 3.98 5.12
N TYR A 119 -16.99 2.81 5.77
CA TYR A 119 -18.04 2.38 6.69
C TYR A 119 -17.94 3.02 8.08
N ARG A 120 -16.89 3.81 8.37
CA ARG A 120 -16.78 4.52 9.65
C ARG A 120 -17.52 5.83 9.64
N SER A 121 -18.21 6.09 10.76
CA SER A 121 -18.69 7.42 11.10
C SER A 121 -17.50 8.31 11.43
N VAL A 122 -17.40 9.46 10.75
CA VAL A 122 -16.41 10.50 11.05
C VAL A 122 -17.04 11.47 12.04
N PHE A 123 -16.38 11.75 13.16
CA PHE A 123 -16.90 12.67 14.19
C PHE A 123 -16.70 14.16 13.84
N GLY A 124 -16.66 14.49 12.54
CA GLY A 124 -16.39 15.83 12.03
C GLY A 124 -15.09 16.41 12.58
N VAL A 125 -15.15 17.61 13.15
CA VAL A 125 -13.98 18.35 13.68
C VAL A 125 -13.27 17.60 14.81
N LEU A 126 -13.99 16.76 15.59
CA LEU A 126 -13.36 15.98 16.66
C LEU A 126 -12.35 14.97 16.10
N ASP A 127 -12.56 14.48 14.88
CA ASP A 127 -11.64 13.53 14.24
C ASP A 127 -10.37 14.20 13.70
N MET A 128 -10.33 15.54 13.72
CA MET A 128 -9.15 16.35 13.46
C MET A 128 -8.38 16.72 14.73
N LYS A 129 -8.86 16.36 15.93
CA LYS A 129 -8.20 16.72 17.19
C LYS A 129 -6.82 16.04 17.31
N PRO A 130 -5.73 16.82 17.48
CA PRO A 130 -4.40 16.24 17.64
C PRO A 130 -4.30 15.23 18.79
N GLY A 131 -3.67 14.09 18.52
CA GLY A 131 -3.43 13.04 19.51
C GLY A 131 -4.64 12.16 19.84
N ILE A 132 -5.80 12.39 19.21
CA ILE A 132 -7.04 11.64 19.48
C ILE A 132 -7.74 11.25 18.18
N GLY A 133 -7.84 12.19 17.23
CA GLY A 133 -8.58 12.00 15.98
C GLY A 133 -7.88 11.09 14.99
N LEU A 134 -8.63 10.18 14.37
CA LEU A 134 -8.13 9.24 13.38
C LEU A 134 -7.86 9.93 12.05
N THR A 135 -8.71 10.86 11.63
CA THR A 135 -8.46 11.67 10.43
C THR A 135 -7.18 12.49 10.58
N ASN A 136 -6.94 13.12 11.74
CA ASN A 136 -5.67 13.81 11.99
C ASN A 136 -4.48 12.85 11.90
N THR A 137 -4.58 11.69 12.57
CA THR A 137 -3.50 10.70 12.57
C THR A 137 -3.20 10.20 11.16
N LEU A 138 -4.21 9.80 10.40
CA LEU A 138 -4.07 9.36 9.01
C LEU A 138 -3.48 10.45 8.11
N MET A 139 -3.93 11.70 8.27
CA MET A 139 -3.37 12.84 7.53
C MET A 139 -1.88 13.02 7.79
N ARG A 140 -1.39 12.71 8.99
CA ARG A 140 0.04 12.78 9.33
C ARG A 140 0.84 11.55 8.88
N MET A 141 0.17 10.43 8.64
CA MET A 141 0.79 9.20 8.11
C MET A 141 1.05 9.30 6.60
N ASN A 142 0.20 10.02 5.87
CA ASN A 142 0.37 10.33 4.45
C ASN A 142 1.34 11.49 4.22
#